data_AF-A0A966WJV3-F1
#
_entry.id   AF-A0A966WJV3-F1
#
_cell.length_a   1.000
_cell.length_b   1.000
_cell.length_c   1.000
_cell.angle_alpha   90.00
_cell.angle_beta   90.00
_cell.angle_gamma   90.00
#
_symmetry.space_group_name_H-M   'P 1'
#
loop_
_entity.id
_entity.type
_entity.pdbx_description
1 polymer ?
#
loop_
_entity_poly.entity_id
_entity_poly.type
_entity_poly.pdbx_seq_one_letter_code
_entity_poly.pdbx_strand_id
1 'polypeptide(L)'
;MSTTSTQTSHPKGLAVLFATEMWERFNYYGMRAILVLFLTKALMFDKVFASNIYGSYTGLVYLTPLLGGYIADRYWGNQRSIIVGGLLMALGEFVLFFCASLYQSYADLST
;
A
#
# COMPACT_ATOMS: atom_id res chain seq x y z
N MET A 1 11.54 -51.18 -1.26
CA MET A 1 11.92 -49.83 -1.72
C MET A 1 10.65 -49.01 -1.89
N SER A 2 10.17 -48.40 -0.81
CA SER A 2 8.96 -47.59 -0.80
C SER A 2 9.28 -46.20 -1.35
N THR A 3 8.78 -45.89 -2.53
CA THR A 3 8.88 -44.58 -3.16
C THR A 3 8.02 -43.58 -2.38
N THR A 4 8.63 -42.82 -1.47
CA THR A 4 8.00 -41.64 -0.87
C THR A 4 7.82 -40.61 -1.98
N SER A 5 6.59 -40.44 -2.48
CA SER A 5 6.26 -39.33 -3.37
C SER A 5 6.44 -38.03 -2.60
N THR A 6 7.52 -37.31 -2.86
CA THR A 6 7.72 -35.96 -2.33
C THR A 6 6.60 -35.08 -2.87
N GLN A 7 5.57 -34.85 -2.07
CA GLN A 7 4.46 -33.99 -2.46
C GLN A 7 5.00 -32.55 -2.48
N THR A 8 5.39 -32.07 -3.67
CA THR A 8 5.85 -30.69 -3.94
C THR A 8 4.71 -29.68 -3.92
N SER A 9 3.56 -30.03 -3.33
CA SER A 9 2.36 -29.19 -3.34
C SER A 9 2.37 -28.28 -2.12
N HIS A 10 2.49 -26.98 -2.36
CA HIS A 10 2.34 -25.98 -1.31
C HIS A 10 0.90 -25.97 -0.77
N PRO A 11 0.69 -25.62 0.51
CA PRO A 11 -0.65 -25.47 1.07
C PRO A 11 -1.47 -24.49 0.25
N LYS A 12 -2.75 -24.82 -0.03
CA LYS A 12 -3.64 -23.96 -0.85
C LYS A 12 -3.78 -22.53 -0.32
N GLY A 13 -3.65 -22.33 1.00
CA GLY A 13 -3.68 -21.00 1.63
C GLY A 13 -2.44 -20.14 1.32
N LEU A 14 -1.30 -20.75 0.97
CA LEU A 14 -0.08 -20.03 0.63
C LEU A 14 -0.25 -19.26 -0.68
N ALA A 15 -0.94 -19.82 -1.67
CA ALA A 15 -1.19 -19.15 -2.94
C ALA A 15 -2.00 -17.85 -2.76
N VAL A 16 -3.00 -17.87 -1.86
CA VAL A 16 -3.80 -16.69 -1.54
C VAL A 16 -2.95 -15.65 -0.81
N LEU A 17 -2.21 -16.04 0.23
CA LEU A 17 -1.31 -15.13 0.96
C LEU A 17 -0.25 -14.52 0.05
N PHE A 18 0.32 -15.32 -0.85
CA PHE A 18 1.30 -14.85 -1.83
C PHE A 18 0.71 -13.81 -2.78
N ALA A 19 -0.47 -14.07 -3.34
CA ALA A 19 -1.15 -13.12 -4.21
C ALA A 19 -1.51 -11.83 -3.48
N THR A 20 -1.98 -11.93 -2.23
CA THR A 20 -2.28 -10.78 -1.39
C THR A 20 -1.03 -9.92 -1.11
N GLU A 21 0.07 -10.54 -0.67
CA GLU A 21 1.35 -9.85 -0.44
C GLU A 21 1.90 -9.22 -1.72
N MET A 22 1.80 -9.92 -2.86
CA MET A 22 2.22 -9.38 -4.16
C MET A 22 1.44 -8.12 -4.51
N TRP A 23 0.12 -8.12 -4.33
CA TRP A 23 -0.72 -6.97 -4.66
C TRP A 23 -0.51 -5.80 -3.71
N GLU A 24 -0.31 -6.08 -2.42
CA GLU A 24 0.05 -5.05 -1.45
C GLU A 24 1.36 -4.37 -1.86
N ARG A 25 2.40 -5.15 -2.13
CA ARG A 25 3.71 -4.62 -2.54
C ARG A 25 3.63 -3.86 -3.86
N PHE A 26 2.87 -4.38 -4.83
CA PHE A 26 2.66 -3.69 -6.11
C PHE A 26 2.05 -2.30 -5.91
N ASN A 27 0.98 -2.19 -5.12
CA ASN A 27 0.36 -0.91 -4.84
C ASN A 27 1.30 0.02 -4.05
N TYR A 28 1.99 -0.48 -3.02
CA TYR A 28 2.92 0.31 -2.22
C TYR A 28 4.07 0.89 -3.06
N TYR A 29 4.75 0.06 -3.86
CA TYR A 29 5.84 0.54 -4.72
C TYR A 29 5.34 1.40 -5.87
N GLY A 30 4.16 1.11 -6.41
CA GLY A 30 3.50 1.91 -7.45
C GLY A 30 3.24 3.33 -6.97
N MET A 31 2.55 3.49 -5.84
CA MET A 31 2.29 4.79 -5.23
C MET A 31 3.61 5.49 -4.88
N ARG A 32 4.58 4.80 -4.28
CA ARG A 32 5.90 5.37 -3.93
C ARG A 32 6.65 5.94 -5.14
N ALA A 33 6.55 5.30 -6.31
CA ALA A 33 7.22 5.72 -7.53
C ALA A 33 6.66 7.03 -8.10
N ILE A 34 5.34 7.24 -8.00
CA ILE A 34 4.67 8.39 -8.61
C ILE A 34 4.36 9.52 -7.61
N LEU A 35 4.37 9.26 -6.30
CA LEU A 35 3.96 10.22 -5.28
C LEU A 35 4.78 11.51 -5.31
N VAL A 36 6.10 11.43 -5.39
CA VAL A 36 6.97 12.63 -5.41
C VAL A 36 6.77 13.42 -6.71
N LEU A 37 6.53 12.72 -7.82
CA LEU A 37 6.19 13.36 -9.09
C LEU A 37 4.85 14.12 -8.97
N PHE A 38 3.84 13.50 -8.37
CA PHE A 38 2.56 14.13 -8.11
C PHE A 38 2.69 15.39 -7.24
N LEU A 39 3.40 15.30 -6.10
CA LEU A 39 3.59 16.44 -5.21
C LEU A 39 4.33 17.61 -5.88
N THR A 40 5.35 17.33 -6.69
CA THR A 40 6.17 18.38 -7.32
C THR A 40 5.56 18.93 -8.62
N LYS A 41 4.82 18.11 -9.38
CA LYS A 41 4.27 18.51 -10.70
C LYS A 41 2.81 18.92 -10.68
N ALA A 42 1.98 18.30 -9.85
CA ALA A 42 0.57 18.67 -9.74
C ALA A 42 0.36 19.71 -8.65
N LEU A 43 0.90 19.49 -7.44
CA LEU A 43 0.70 20.43 -6.33
C LEU A 43 1.70 21.59 -6.31
N MET A 44 2.67 21.61 -7.23
CA MET A 44 3.71 22.65 -7.31
C MET A 44 4.47 22.87 -6.00
N PHE A 45 4.61 21.82 -5.17
CA PHE A 45 5.40 21.88 -3.94
C PHE A 45 6.90 21.90 -4.24
N ASP A 46 7.64 22.58 -3.37
CA ASP A 46 9.10 22.57 -3.41
C ASP A 46 9.65 21.16 -3.19
N LYS A 47 10.76 20.83 -3.87
CA LYS A 47 11.37 19.50 -3.82
C LYS A 47 11.80 19.12 -2.40
N VAL A 48 12.28 20.08 -1.61
CA VAL A 48 12.70 19.83 -0.22
C VAL A 48 11.49 19.47 0.63
N PHE A 49 10.38 20.20 0.46
CA PHE A 49 9.14 19.92 1.17
C PHE A 49 8.52 18.58 0.77
N ALA A 50 8.48 18.26 -0.52
CA ALA A 50 7.99 16.97 -1.02
C ALA A 50 8.83 15.79 -0.50
N SER A 51 10.15 15.95 -0.41
CA SER A 51 11.05 14.93 0.16
C SER A 51 10.80 14.72 1.65
N ASN A 52 10.55 15.79 2.42
CA ASN A 52 10.22 15.69 3.84
C ASN A 52 8.89 14.96 4.08
N ILE A 53 7.87 15.25 3.27
CA ILE A 53 6.58 14.53 3.31
C ILE A 53 6.81 13.05 3.03
N TYR A 54 7.54 12.74 1.96
CA TYR A 54 7.83 11.37 1.56
C TYR A 54 8.61 10.59 2.63
N GLY A 55 9.61 11.22 3.26
CA GLY A 55 10.37 10.63 4.36
C GLY A 55 9.50 10.34 5.57
N SER A 56 8.66 11.30 5.97
CA SER A 56 7.74 11.16 7.10
C SER A 56 6.69 10.07 6.84
N TYR A 57 6.13 10.04 5.63
CA TYR A 57 5.21 9.00 5.18
C TYR A 57 5.85 7.62 5.26
N THR A 58 7.05 7.46 4.70
CA THR A 58 7.77 6.19 4.71
C THR A 58 8.06 5.74 6.15
N GLY A 59 8.47 6.66 7.03
CA GLY A 59 8.68 6.36 8.45
C GLY A 59 7.43 5.85 9.16
N LEU A 60 6.27 6.48 8.90
CA LEU A 60 4.99 6.03 9.44
C LEU A 60 4.56 4.66 8.91
N VAL A 61 4.81 4.37 7.63
CA VAL A 61 4.53 3.06 7.03
C VAL A 61 5.35 1.96 7.70
N TYR A 62 6.58 2.24 8.15
CA TYR A 62 7.36 1.26 8.91
C TYR A 62 6.93 1.14 10.37
N LEU A 63 6.37 2.20 10.96
CA LEU A 63 5.91 2.20 12.35
C LEU A 63 4.54 1.52 12.51
N THR A 64 3.63 1.74 11.55
CA THR A 64 2.24 1.26 11.61
C THR A 64 2.10 -0.26 11.76
N PRO A 65 2.92 -1.11 11.10
CA PRO A 65 2.90 -2.56 11.30
C PRO A 65 3.19 -2.99 12.73
N LEU A 66 4.03 -2.22 13.46
CA LEU A 66 4.33 -2.51 14.86
C LEU A 66 3.06 -2.36 15.73
N LEU A 67 2.31 -1.28 15.50
CA LEU A 67 1.03 -1.03 16.16
C LEU A 67 -0.04 -2.02 15.69
N GLY A 68 -0.08 -2.31 14.39
CA GLY A 68 -1.04 -3.24 13.78
C GLY A 68 -0.86 -4.67 14.29
N GLY A 69 0.40 -5.14 14.43
CA GLY A 69 0.71 -6.45 15.00
C GLY A 69 0.27 -6.57 16.45
N TYR A 70 0.55 -5.56 17.28
CA TYR A 70 0.08 -5.54 18.67
C TYR A 70 -1.45 -5.62 18.78
N ILE A 71 -2.17 -4.91 17.91
CA ILE A 71 -3.64 -4.94 17.88
C ILE A 71 -4.16 -6.30 17.36
N ALA A 72 -3.50 -6.86 16.33
CA ALA A 72 -3.85 -8.16 15.76
C ALA A 72 -3.73 -9.28 16.79
N ASP A 73 -2.63 -9.28 17.57
CA ASP A 73 -2.35 -10.31 18.56
C ASP A 73 -3.30 -10.24 19.77
N ARG A 74 -3.75 -9.05 20.16
CA ARG A 74 -4.52 -8.85 21.41
C ARG A 74 -6.04 -8.82 21.20
N TYR A 75 -6.54 -8.27 20.10
CA TYR A 75 -7.97 -7.91 19.97
C TYR A 75 -8.71 -8.59 18.82
N TRP A 76 -8.13 -8.66 17.62
CA TRP A 76 -8.91 -8.99 16.40
C TRP A 76 -8.44 -10.20 15.61
N GLY A 77 -7.22 -10.69 15.82
CA GLY A 77 -6.64 -11.78 15.05
C GLY A 77 -6.12 -11.35 13.68
N ASN A 78 -5.26 -12.19 13.10
CA ASN A 78 -4.48 -11.87 11.90
C ASN A 78 -5.35 -11.69 10.64
N GLN A 79 -6.35 -12.55 10.43
CA GLN A 79 -7.18 -12.50 9.21
C GLN A 79 -7.95 -11.18 9.07
N ARG A 80 -8.55 -10.68 10.16
CA ARG A 80 -9.30 -9.42 10.15
C ARG A 80 -8.37 -8.22 9.97
N SER A 81 -7.18 -8.27 10.58
CA SER A 81 -6.19 -7.21 10.48
C SER A 81 -5.68 -7.05 9.04
N ILE A 82 -5.48 -8.15 8.30
CA ILE A 82 -5.10 -8.11 6.88
C ILE A 82 -6.21 -7.46 6.04
N ILE A 83 -7.48 -7.83 6.25
CA ILE A 83 -8.60 -7.28 5.48
C ILE A 83 -8.79 -5.78 5.77
N VAL A 84 -8.76 -5.38 7.03
CA VAL A 84 -8.90 -3.97 7.44
C VAL A 84 -7.73 -3.13 6.92
N GLY A 85 -6.50 -3.66 7.00
CA GLY A 85 -5.32 -3.01 6.44
C GLY A 85 -5.43 -2.81 4.92
N GLY A 86 -5.83 -3.85 4.18
CA GLY A 86 -6.06 -3.76 2.75
C GLY A 86 -7.16 -2.76 2.35
N LEU A 87 -8.26 -2.71 3.10
CA LEU A 87 -9.33 -1.72 2.89
C LEU A 87 -8.85 -0.29 3.15
N LEU A 88 -8.09 -0.07 4.22
CA LEU A 88 -7.54 1.24 4.55
C LEU A 88 -6.55 1.71 3.49
N MET A 89 -5.73 0.80 2.96
CA MET A 89 -4.81 1.06 1.87
C MET A 89 -5.55 1.41 0.57
N ALA A 90 -6.62 0.66 0.22
CA ALA A 90 -7.46 0.98 -0.93
C ALA A 90 -8.12 2.36 -0.81
N LEU A 91 -8.64 2.71 0.37
CA LEU A 91 -9.21 4.04 0.63
C LEU A 91 -8.19 5.15 0.42
N GLY A 92 -6.94 4.96 0.88
CA GLY A 92 -5.85 5.91 0.64
C GLY A 92 -5.60 6.16 -0.85
N GLU A 93 -5.56 5.08 -1.64
CA GLU A 93 -5.35 5.19 -3.09
C GLU A 93 -6.54 5.86 -3.79
N PHE A 94 -7.78 5.58 -3.36
CA PHE A 94 -8.96 6.28 -3.90
C PHE A 94 -8.93 7.78 -3.61
N VAL A 95 -8.51 8.19 -2.41
CA VAL A 95 -8.38 9.61 -2.07
C VAL A 95 -7.35 10.30 -2.98
N LEU A 96 -6.20 9.66 -3.22
CA LEU A 96 -5.19 10.17 -4.15
C LEU A 96 -5.71 10.25 -5.58
N PHE A 97 -6.43 9.22 -6.04
CA PHE A 97 -7.06 9.18 -7.36
C PHE A 97 -8.07 10.32 -7.54
N PHE A 98 -8.95 10.55 -6.56
CA PHE A 98 -9.91 11.65 -6.62
C PHE A 98 -9.20 13.01 -6.60
N CYS A 99 -8.16 13.18 -5.79
CA CYS A 99 -7.38 14.42 -5.76
C CYS A 99 -6.75 14.72 -7.14
N ALA A 100 -6.15 13.70 -7.77
CA ALA A 100 -5.58 13.84 -9.11
C ALA A 100 -6.65 14.10 -10.19
N SER A 101 -7.77 13.39 -10.13
CA SER A 101 -8.89 13.58 -11.07
C SER A 101 -9.50 14.98 -10.99
N LEU A 102 -9.64 15.51 -9.78
CA LEU A 102 -10.11 16.87 -9.56
C LEU A 102 -9.10 17.88 -10.10
N TYR A 103 -7.82 17.72 -9.79
CA TYR A 103 -6.76 18.60 -10.31
C TYR A 103 -6.78 18.68 -11.85
N GLN A 104 -6.87 17.54 -12.53
CA GLN A 104 -6.97 17.50 -13.99
C GLN A 104 -8.20 18.27 -14.51
N SER A 105 -9.35 18.07 -13.87
CA SER A 105 -10.60 18.74 -14.26
C SER A 105 -10.51 20.26 -14.13
N TYR A 106 -9.86 20.78 -13.09
CA TYR A 106 -9.63 22.22 -12.93
C TYR A 106 -8.56 22.77 -13.87
N ALA A 107 -7.53 21.98 -14.19
CA ALA A 107 -6.51 22.36 -15.16
C ALA A 107 -7.14 22.56 -16.55
N ASP A 108 -8.01 21.65 -16.98
CA ASP A 108 -8.72 21.71 -18.27
C ASP A 108 -9.71 22.89 -18.36
N LEU A 109 -10.19 23.41 -17.22
CA LEU A 109 -11.05 24.61 -17.15
C LEU A 109 -10.28 25.93 -17.15
N SER A 110 -8.97 25.90 -16.87
CA SER A 110 -8.13 27.09 -16.70
C SER A 110 -7.30 27.47 -17.94
N THR A 111 -7.36 26.64 -18.99
CA THR A 111 -6.78 26.89 -20.33
C THR A 111 -7.86 27.31 -21.32
#